data_AF-A0A1G1YYW5-F1
#
_entry.id   AF-A0A1G1YYW5-F1
#
_cell.length_a   1.000
_cell.length_b   1.000
_cell.length_c   1.000
_cell.angle_alpha   90.00
_cell.angle_beta   90.00
_cell.angle_gamma   90.00
#
_symmetry.space_group_name_H-M   'P 1'
#
loop_
_entity.id
_entity.type
_entity.pdbx_description
1 polymer ?
#
loop_
_entity_poly.entity_id
_entity_poly.type
_entity_poly.pdbx_seq_one_letter_code
_entity_poly.pdbx_strand_id
1 'polypeptide(L)'
;MEKLSHEEASNAMSMGLLHDLPEARTGDMDFISKNYTKVDEELAISDQFADIEFGGDLKKVVDEYEERKSLVSKCAKDADSLEQMYQEWVLSWQGNKLASDWFEGDFIHRVPRLLTESAKELALSMKDSDPNKWWWAEFVEQGVNYKHLSGKESVGK
;
A
#
# COMPACT_ATOMS: atom_id res chain seq x y z
N MET A 1 17.21 5.22 -8.26
CA MET A 1 16.59 4.68 -7.04
C MET A 1 17.46 4.99 -5.83
N GLU A 2 16.84 5.29 -4.71
CA GLU A 2 17.23 6.21 -3.64
C GLU A 2 18.48 5.80 -2.83
N LYS A 3 19.08 4.64 -3.15
CA LYS A 3 20.33 4.11 -2.57
C LYS A 3 20.31 3.95 -1.05
N LEU A 4 19.15 3.62 -0.49
CA LEU A 4 18.97 3.32 0.92
C LEU A 4 19.54 1.94 1.27
N SER A 5 20.04 1.82 2.49
CA SER A 5 20.55 0.58 3.09
C SER A 5 19.41 -0.38 3.50
N HIS A 6 19.78 -1.62 3.86
CA HIS A 6 18.80 -2.60 4.36
C HIS A 6 18.21 -2.20 5.72
N GLU A 7 18.95 -1.47 6.55
CA GLU A 7 18.45 -0.95 7.84
C GLU A 7 17.41 0.13 7.60
N GLU A 8 17.68 1.06 6.68
CA GLU A 8 16.73 2.07 6.25
C GLU A 8 15.48 1.47 5.62
N ALA A 9 15.62 0.39 4.83
CA ALA A 9 14.47 -0.36 4.32
C ALA A 9 13.63 -0.99 5.45
N SER A 10 14.28 -1.52 6.49
CA SER A 10 13.59 -2.06 7.67
C SER A 10 12.83 -0.99 8.45
N ASN A 11 13.40 0.22 8.52
CA ASN A 11 12.72 1.37 9.12
C ASN A 11 11.51 1.81 8.28
N ALA A 12 11.63 1.85 6.95
CA ALA A 12 10.50 2.14 6.05
C ALA A 12 9.36 1.11 6.22
N MET A 13 9.69 -0.18 6.32
CA MET A 13 8.70 -1.23 6.60
C MET A 13 8.02 -1.01 7.96
N SER A 14 8.78 -0.62 8.98
CA SER A 14 8.22 -0.31 10.30
C SER A 14 7.26 0.88 10.26
N MET A 15 7.59 1.93 9.50
CA MET A 15 6.68 3.05 9.24
C MET A 15 5.41 2.59 8.53
N GLY A 16 5.53 1.81 7.46
CA GLY A 16 4.39 1.26 6.73
C GLY A 16 3.45 0.44 7.61
N LEU A 17 3.98 -0.34 8.56
CA LEU A 17 3.18 -1.11 9.51
C LEU A 17 2.46 -0.26 10.56
N LEU A 18 3.02 0.90 10.93
CA LEU A 18 2.59 1.65 12.11
C LEU A 18 1.79 2.93 11.79
N HIS A 19 1.96 3.51 10.60
CA HIS A 19 1.43 4.83 10.29
C HIS A 19 -0.09 4.95 10.48
N ASP A 20 -0.86 3.98 9.97
CA ASP A 20 -2.33 3.93 10.11
C ASP A 20 -2.79 3.11 11.32
N LEU A 21 -1.88 2.66 12.20
CA LEU A 21 -2.29 1.93 13.41
C LEU A 21 -3.29 2.70 14.29
N PRO A 22 -3.23 4.05 14.40
CA PRO A 22 -4.26 4.83 15.11
C PRO A 22 -5.68 4.65 14.54
N GLU A 23 -5.82 4.25 13.26
CA GLU A 23 -7.12 3.99 12.63
C GLU A 23 -7.89 2.83 13.26
N ALA A 24 -7.22 1.95 14.01
CA ALA A 24 -7.89 0.95 14.84
C ALA A 24 -8.84 1.57 15.89
N ARG A 25 -8.59 2.83 16.29
CA ARG A 25 -9.44 3.58 17.22
C ARG A 25 -10.33 4.61 16.54
N THR A 26 -9.85 5.20 15.44
CA THR A 26 -10.55 6.30 14.76
C THR A 26 -11.44 5.83 13.61
N GLY A 27 -11.23 4.61 13.12
CA GLY A 27 -11.70 4.16 11.82
C GLY A 27 -10.83 4.72 10.68
N ASP A 28 -10.79 3.99 9.56
CA ASP A 28 -10.25 4.50 8.29
C ASP A 28 -11.26 5.50 7.70
N MET A 29 -10.81 6.75 7.61
CA MET A 29 -11.62 7.82 7.05
C MET A 29 -11.49 7.84 5.53
N ASP A 30 -12.54 7.39 4.84
CA ASP A 30 -12.60 7.43 3.39
C ASP A 30 -12.58 8.88 2.85
N PHE A 31 -12.34 9.03 1.54
CA PHE A 31 -12.23 10.32 0.88
C PHE A 31 -13.42 11.26 1.14
N ILE A 32 -14.65 10.73 1.20
CA ILE A 32 -15.85 11.53 1.47
C ILE A 32 -15.86 11.96 2.93
N SER A 33 -15.69 11.01 3.84
CA SER A 33 -15.82 11.24 5.28
C SER A 33 -14.74 12.17 5.84
N LYS A 34 -13.55 12.24 5.22
CA LYS A 34 -12.50 13.23 5.51
C LYS A 34 -12.95 14.69 5.33
N ASN A 35 -14.02 14.96 4.57
CA ASN A 35 -14.56 16.32 4.38
C ASN A 35 -15.50 16.77 5.51
N TYR A 36 -15.98 15.84 6.34
CA TYR A 36 -17.03 16.10 7.33
C TYR A 36 -16.63 15.74 8.76
N THR A 37 -15.49 15.08 8.93
CA THR A 37 -15.04 14.53 10.20
C THR A 37 -13.71 15.16 10.60
N LYS A 38 -13.57 15.47 11.89
CA LYS A 38 -12.29 15.84 12.49
C LYS A 38 -11.86 14.71 13.43
N VAL A 39 -10.77 14.04 13.07
CA VAL A 39 -10.17 12.97 13.88
C VAL A 39 -9.15 13.57 14.85
N ASP A 40 -9.06 13.01 16.05
CA ASP A 40 -8.03 13.33 17.04
C ASP A 40 -6.95 12.23 17.03
N GLU A 41 -6.09 12.28 16.03
CA GLU A 41 -5.02 11.28 15.84
C GLU A 41 -3.98 11.35 16.96
N GLU A 42 -3.70 12.53 17.50
CA GLU A 42 -2.73 12.70 18.59
C GLU A 42 -3.22 11.98 19.86
N LEU A 43 -4.50 12.14 20.21
CA LEU A 43 -5.11 11.38 21.30
C LEU A 43 -5.09 9.87 21.02
N ALA A 44 -5.46 9.47 19.79
CA ALA A 44 -5.45 8.06 19.41
C ALA A 44 -4.05 7.43 19.54
N ILE A 45 -3.00 8.09 19.06
CA ILE A 45 -1.60 7.65 19.17
C ILE A 45 -1.17 7.57 20.63
N SER A 46 -1.46 8.61 21.42
CA SER A 46 -1.12 8.64 22.85
C SER A 46 -1.76 7.46 23.60
N ASP A 47 -3.06 7.24 23.40
CA ASP A 47 -3.78 6.17 24.07
C ASP A 47 -3.42 4.78 23.52
N GLN A 48 -3.06 4.67 22.25
CA GLN A 48 -2.65 3.41 21.61
C GLN A 48 -1.34 2.86 22.19
N PHE A 49 -0.41 3.75 22.57
CA PHE A 49 0.93 3.38 23.00
C PHE A 49 1.21 3.59 24.49
N ALA A 50 0.24 4.09 25.27
CA ALA A 50 0.42 4.47 26.68
C ALA A 50 1.01 3.36 27.58
N ASP A 51 0.55 2.12 27.41
CA ASP A 51 0.92 0.98 28.27
C ASP A 51 2.02 0.09 27.67
N ILE A 52 2.69 0.55 26.61
CA ILE A 52 3.80 -0.16 25.97
C ILE A 52 5.12 0.45 26.46
N GLU A 53 6.01 -0.37 27.03
CA GLU A 53 7.29 0.09 27.59
C GLU A 53 8.12 0.95 26.62
N PHE A 54 8.11 0.58 25.33
CA PHE A 54 8.77 1.30 24.24
C PHE A 54 7.78 2.12 23.37
N GLY A 55 6.60 2.45 23.90
CA GLY A 55 5.56 3.19 23.18
C GLY A 55 6.01 4.57 22.68
N GLY A 56 6.93 5.21 23.41
CA GLY A 56 7.56 6.46 22.98
C GLY A 56 8.40 6.32 21.70
N ASP A 57 9.01 5.15 21.46
CA ASP A 57 9.75 4.90 20.23
C ASP A 57 8.81 4.61 19.05
N LEU A 58 7.69 3.91 19.30
CA LEU A 58 6.63 3.74 18.31
C LEU A 58 6.02 5.07 17.87
N LYS A 59 5.73 5.96 18.83
CA LYS A 59 5.25 7.31 18.54
C LYS A 59 6.22 8.07 17.63
N LYS A 60 7.54 8.01 17.89
CA LYS A 60 8.54 8.67 17.04
C LYS A 60 8.53 8.14 15.60
N VAL A 61 8.27 6.85 15.41
CA VAL A 61 8.18 6.26 14.06
C VAL A 61 6.97 6.84 13.30
N VAL A 62 5.82 6.94 13.96
CA VAL A 62 4.61 7.56 13.38
C VAL A 62 4.84 9.06 13.12
N ASP A 63 5.42 9.79 14.08
CA ASP A 63 5.72 11.21 13.93
C ASP A 63 6.68 11.46 12.74
N GLU A 64 7.73 10.66 12.57
CA GLU A 64 8.66 10.78 11.44
C GLU A 64 7.98 10.49 10.09
N TYR A 65 7.05 9.53 10.04
CA TYR A 65 6.23 9.27 8.86
C TYR A 65 5.37 10.49 8.51
N GLU A 66 4.72 11.11 9.50
CA GLU A 66 3.86 12.28 9.26
C GLU A 66 4.65 13.54 8.86
N GLU A 67 5.82 13.76 9.45
CA GLU A 67 6.67 14.90 9.13
C GLU A 67 7.29 14.83 7.72
N ARG A 68 7.53 13.62 7.21
CA ARG A 68 8.03 13.36 5.84
C ARG A 68 9.35 14.09 5.53
N LYS A 69 10.23 14.23 6.53
CA LYS A 69 11.50 14.95 6.39
C LYS A 69 12.58 14.06 5.78
N SER A 70 12.79 12.86 6.32
CA SER A 70 13.81 11.93 5.82
C SER A 70 13.42 11.32 4.47
N LEU A 71 14.42 10.79 3.76
CA LEU A 71 14.15 10.04 2.53
C LEU A 71 13.39 8.74 2.81
N VAL A 72 13.62 8.13 3.98
CA VAL A 72 12.94 6.91 4.43
C VAL A 72 11.44 7.15 4.64
N SER A 73 11.04 8.22 5.34
CA SER A 73 9.62 8.54 5.53
C SER A 73 8.93 8.93 4.23
N LYS A 74 9.64 9.57 3.30
CA LYS A 74 9.15 9.82 1.93
C LYS A 74 8.90 8.54 1.15
N CYS A 75 9.83 7.57 1.19
CA CYS A 75 9.64 6.26 0.58
C CYS A 75 8.44 5.53 1.20
N ALA A 76 8.28 5.56 2.52
CA ALA A 76 7.14 4.94 3.20
C ALA A 76 5.81 5.59 2.78
N LYS A 77 5.75 6.92 2.68
CA LYS A 77 4.53 7.61 2.23
C LYS A 77 4.19 7.32 0.77
N ASP A 78 5.20 7.30 -0.09
CA ASP A 78 5.01 6.93 -1.48
C ASP A 78 4.55 5.47 -1.61
N ALA A 79 5.05 4.56 -0.78
CA ALA A 79 4.63 3.16 -0.77
C ALA A 79 3.15 2.99 -0.39
N ASP A 80 2.67 3.71 0.62
CA ASP A 80 1.23 3.79 0.96
C ASP A 80 0.40 4.23 -0.24
N SER A 81 0.81 5.32 -0.91
CA SER A 81 0.14 5.80 -2.12
C SER A 81 0.14 4.82 -3.28
N LEU A 82 1.25 4.10 -3.50
CA LEU A 82 1.38 3.11 -4.55
C LEU A 82 0.56 1.85 -4.27
N GLU A 83 0.41 1.46 -3.00
CA GLU A 83 -0.43 0.33 -2.59
C GLU A 83 -1.88 0.59 -3.00
N GLN A 84 -2.42 1.74 -2.62
CA GLN A 84 -3.80 2.13 -2.98
C GLN A 84 -3.98 2.13 -4.51
N MET A 85 -3.04 2.75 -5.25
CA MET A 85 -3.06 2.74 -6.72
C MET A 85 -3.06 1.32 -7.29
N TYR A 86 -2.27 0.40 -6.72
CA TYR A 86 -2.23 -0.98 -7.19
C TYR A 86 -3.54 -1.71 -6.91
N GLN A 87 -4.16 -1.47 -5.75
CA GLN A 87 -5.45 -2.03 -5.42
C GLN A 87 -6.54 -1.54 -6.39
N GLU A 88 -6.53 -0.26 -6.75
CA GLU A 88 -7.40 0.31 -7.79
C GLU A 88 -7.17 -0.35 -9.15
N TRP A 89 -5.90 -0.58 -9.53
CA TRP A 89 -5.56 -1.27 -10.78
C TRP A 89 -6.07 -2.71 -10.83
N VAL A 90 -5.91 -3.47 -9.74
CA VAL A 90 -6.43 -4.84 -9.65
C VAL A 90 -7.96 -4.84 -9.76
N LEU A 91 -8.63 -3.91 -9.09
CA LEU A 91 -10.10 -3.80 -9.12
C LEU A 91 -10.61 -3.36 -10.50
N SER A 92 -9.88 -2.51 -11.23
CA SER A 92 -10.26 -2.09 -12.58
C SER A 92 -10.24 -3.29 -13.55
N TRP A 93 -9.24 -4.18 -13.44
CA TRP A 93 -9.18 -5.46 -14.18
C TRP A 93 -10.34 -6.40 -13.86
N GLN A 94 -10.91 -6.29 -12.66
CA GLN A 94 -12.11 -7.02 -12.25
C GLN A 94 -13.42 -6.34 -12.69
N GLY A 95 -13.33 -5.22 -13.43
CA GLY A 95 -14.46 -4.49 -13.98
C GLY A 95 -15.04 -3.40 -13.07
N ASN A 96 -14.34 -3.04 -11.99
CA ASN A 96 -14.76 -1.93 -11.14
C ASN A 96 -14.47 -0.59 -11.84
N LYS A 97 -15.52 0.06 -12.33
CA LYS A 97 -15.42 1.33 -13.06
C LYS A 97 -14.92 2.47 -12.18
N LEU A 98 -15.37 2.54 -10.93
CA LEU A 98 -14.94 3.58 -10.01
C LEU A 98 -13.44 3.46 -9.71
N ALA A 99 -12.94 2.25 -9.54
CA ALA A 99 -11.50 2.01 -9.38
C ALA A 99 -10.71 2.42 -10.65
N SER A 100 -11.26 2.18 -11.84
CA SER A 100 -10.67 2.68 -13.10
C SER A 100 -10.58 4.21 -13.12
N ASP A 101 -11.66 4.90 -12.74
CA ASP A 101 -11.72 6.36 -12.72
C ASP A 101 -10.71 6.96 -11.73
N TRP A 102 -10.59 6.37 -10.53
CA TRP A 102 -9.59 6.78 -9.53
C TRP A 102 -8.17 6.53 -10.01
N PHE A 103 -7.88 5.33 -10.55
CA PHE A 103 -6.56 4.98 -11.05
C PHE A 103 -6.10 5.92 -12.17
N GLU A 104 -6.99 6.24 -13.12
CA GLU A 104 -6.70 7.22 -14.17
C GLU A 104 -6.47 8.63 -13.61
N GLY A 105 -7.30 9.04 -12.63
CA GLY A 105 -7.16 10.31 -11.92
C GLY A 105 -5.85 10.43 -11.15
N ASP A 106 -5.32 9.34 -10.61
CA ASP A 106 -4.09 9.33 -9.83
C ASP A 106 -2.86 9.73 -10.66
N PHE A 107 -2.84 9.47 -11.97
CA PHE A 107 -1.77 9.97 -12.85
C PHE A 107 -1.79 11.50 -13.01
N ILE A 108 -2.91 12.15 -12.73
CA ILE A 108 -3.08 13.61 -12.77
C ILE A 108 -2.86 14.20 -11.37
N HIS A 109 -3.39 13.54 -10.34
CA HIS A 109 -3.50 14.11 -9.00
C HIS A 109 -2.46 13.58 -8.01
N ARG A 110 -2.07 12.30 -8.07
CA ARG A 110 -1.17 11.67 -7.10
C ARG A 110 0.26 11.52 -7.62
N VAL A 111 0.46 10.92 -8.79
CA VAL A 111 1.79 10.62 -9.36
C VAL A 111 2.72 11.84 -9.44
N PRO A 112 2.26 13.04 -9.87
CA PRO A 112 3.13 14.22 -9.89
C PRO A 112 3.60 14.70 -8.51
N ARG A 113 2.95 14.23 -7.43
CA ARG A 113 3.22 14.61 -6.03
C ARG A 113 3.96 13.52 -5.25
N LEU A 114 4.25 12.38 -5.87
CA LEU A 114 5.13 11.37 -5.29
C LEU A 114 6.51 11.99 -5.02
N LEU A 115 7.08 11.63 -3.88
CA LEU A 115 8.22 12.28 -3.26
C LEU A 115 9.56 11.73 -3.75
N THR A 116 9.55 10.55 -4.36
CA THR A 116 10.72 9.81 -4.83
C THR A 116 10.63 9.49 -6.31
N GLU A 117 11.79 9.31 -6.95
CA GLU A 117 11.83 9.00 -8.38
C GLU A 117 11.47 7.54 -8.63
N SER A 118 11.88 6.63 -7.74
CA SER A 118 11.47 5.21 -7.82
C SER A 118 9.96 5.04 -7.74
N ALA A 119 9.27 5.82 -6.90
CA ALA A 119 7.81 5.72 -6.82
C ALA A 119 7.12 6.15 -8.11
N LYS A 120 7.61 7.21 -8.77
CA LYS A 120 7.07 7.64 -10.07
C LYS A 120 7.31 6.59 -11.15
N GLU A 121 8.51 6.00 -11.19
CA GLU A 121 8.84 4.92 -12.12
C GLU A 121 7.95 3.68 -11.90
N LEU A 122 7.69 3.31 -10.65
CA LEU A 122 6.78 2.22 -10.29
C LEU A 122 5.34 2.50 -10.72
N ALA A 123 4.81 3.70 -10.45
CA ALA A 123 3.46 4.09 -10.87
C ALA A 123 3.30 4.04 -12.40
N LEU A 124 4.28 4.54 -13.15
CA LEU A 124 4.26 4.50 -14.62
C LEU A 124 4.31 3.05 -15.14
N SER A 125 5.12 2.19 -14.52
CA SER A 125 5.24 0.78 -14.90
C SER A 125 3.94 0.00 -14.62
N MET A 126 3.19 0.39 -13.59
CA MET A 126 1.94 -0.25 -13.20
C MET A 126 0.88 -0.18 -14.32
N LYS A 127 0.78 0.96 -15.00
CA LYS A 127 -0.20 1.19 -16.08
C LYS A 127 -0.06 0.21 -17.24
N ASP A 128 1.17 -0.19 -17.54
CA ASP A 128 1.49 -1.09 -18.65
C ASP A 128 1.62 -2.56 -18.21
N SER A 129 1.23 -2.87 -16.97
CA SER A 129 1.32 -4.20 -16.38
C SER A 129 -0.01 -4.96 -16.40
N ASP A 130 0.07 -6.28 -16.44
CA ASP A 130 -1.06 -7.16 -16.12
C ASP A 130 -0.86 -7.70 -14.69
N PRO A 131 -1.74 -7.34 -13.73
CA PRO A 131 -1.56 -7.70 -12.32
C PRO A 131 -1.75 -9.21 -12.07
N ASN A 132 -2.34 -9.96 -13.02
CA ASN A 132 -2.55 -11.40 -12.90
C ASN A 132 -1.44 -12.23 -13.54
N LYS A 133 -0.57 -11.60 -14.34
CA LYS A 133 0.42 -12.31 -15.15
C LYS A 133 1.36 -13.20 -14.32
N TRP A 134 1.75 -12.77 -13.13
CA TRP A 134 2.72 -13.51 -12.30
C TRP A 134 2.24 -14.91 -11.94
N TRP A 135 0.97 -15.06 -11.54
CA TRP A 135 0.40 -16.36 -11.17
C TRP A 135 -0.16 -17.10 -12.39
N TRP A 136 -0.65 -16.37 -13.39
CA TRP A 136 -1.16 -16.96 -14.61
C TRP A 136 -0.06 -17.68 -15.39
N ALA A 137 1.10 -17.02 -15.54
CA ALA A 137 2.26 -17.60 -16.19
C ALA A 137 2.73 -18.87 -15.48
N GLU A 138 2.73 -18.88 -14.15
CA GLU A 138 3.20 -20.02 -13.35
C GLU A 138 2.20 -21.19 -13.30
N PHE A 139 0.91 -20.90 -13.10
CA PHE A 139 -0.07 -21.95 -12.75
C PHE A 139 -1.06 -22.29 -13.87
N VAL A 140 -1.12 -21.50 -14.95
CA VAL A 140 -2.02 -21.74 -16.08
C VAL A 140 -1.23 -22.03 -17.35
N GLU A 141 -0.28 -21.17 -17.72
CA GLU A 141 0.50 -21.33 -18.95
C GLU A 141 1.44 -22.54 -18.90
N GLN A 142 2.03 -22.86 -17.74
CA GLN A 142 2.85 -24.07 -17.58
C GLN A 142 2.05 -25.37 -17.49
N GLY A 143 0.71 -25.29 -17.48
CA GLY A 143 -0.17 -26.44 -17.36
C GLY A 143 -0.98 -26.39 -16.07
N VAL A 144 -2.31 -26.38 -16.25
CA VAL A 144 -3.24 -26.27 -15.13
C VAL A 144 -3.21 -27.51 -14.25
N ASN A 145 -3.20 -27.30 -12.93
CA ASN A 145 -3.41 -28.37 -11.97
C ASN A 145 -4.89 -28.81 -11.95
N TYR A 146 -5.23 -29.86 -12.70
CA TYR A 146 -6.59 -30.39 -12.80
C TYR A 146 -7.14 -30.94 -11.48
N LYS A 147 -6.29 -31.34 -10.53
CA LYS A 147 -6.73 -31.74 -9.19
C LYS A 147 -7.33 -30.55 -8.45
N HIS A 148 -6.72 -29.36 -8.57
CA HIS A 148 -7.27 -28.14 -7.98
C HIS A 148 -8.60 -27.72 -8.62
N LEU A 149 -8.79 -27.96 -9.92
CA LEU A 149 -10.05 -27.62 -10.61
C LEU A 149 -11.19 -28.60 -10.34
N SER A 150 -10.91 -29.90 -10.33
CA SER A 150 -11.95 -30.94 -10.32
C SER A 150 -12.11 -31.68 -9.00
N GLY A 151 -11.20 -31.46 -8.05
CA GLY A 151 -11.12 -32.21 -6.79
C GLY A 151 -10.72 -33.68 -6.97
N LYS A 152 -10.45 -34.13 -8.20
CA LYS A 152 -10.02 -35.50 -8.53
C LYS A 152 -8.66 -35.45 -9.19
N GLU A 153 -7.81 -36.43 -8.90
CA GLU A 153 -6.58 -36.58 -9.67
C GLU A 153 -6.92 -36.80 -11.13
N SER A 154 -6.21 -36.11 -12.02
CA SER A 154 -6.38 -36.28 -13.46
C SER A 154 -6.18 -37.76 -13.77
N VAL A 155 -7.26 -38.44 -14.16
CA VAL A 155 -7.17 -39.79 -14.69
C VAL A 155 -6.37 -39.63 -15.98
N GLY A 156 -5.13 -40.13 -15.97
CA GLY A 156 -4.22 -40.03 -17.11
C GLY A 156 -4.91 -40.47 -18.39
N LYS A 157 -4.61 -39.77 -19.49
CA LYS A 157 -4.83 -40.33 -20.82
C LYS A 157 -3.88 -41.50 -21.05
#